data_AF-A0A1L7XU32-F1
#
_entry.id   AF-A0A1L7XU32-F1
#
_cell.length_a   1.000
_cell.length_b   1.000
_cell.length_c   1.000
_cell.angle_alpha   90.00
_cell.angle_beta   90.00
_cell.angle_gamma   90.00
#
_symmetry.space_group_name_H-M   'P 1'
#
loop_
_entity.id
_entity.type
_entity.pdbx_description
1 polymer ?
#
loop_
_entity_poly.entity_id
_entity_poly.type
_entity_poly.pdbx_seq_one_letter_code
_entity_poly.pdbx_strand_id
1 'polypeptide(L)'
;MALRFILAASALILHVIAAPPQAQAPLFPYAKAVGSRGPSLESARANAPHIFNALHSSMRQWGSSLNHNGMSLFPARIPNNTHLYHGTHIPNAVKGMEWLAFEIEHAEMFARAFPGRRPGRRPGKPGDPERPERPERPGEPGEGPPTPPFELTWGETVDGIQSMDDDDDEPDFSRGYLHIYRTIRPLTNLVYIDGMSAGKTMMGTLDTQDYLLRNITDGDDSPAFNDFRRGQDLCDLGAKWGIEGFVRMEMGFEIIFCEFSDGLILESAYERPSGKNQSFERMPQLEVLRGASMRYPGITAQRLRLDYSGMVSAYWYDLNMTNPDPERADLPRLPASDVEGLGNMKADFMALFEESSSRSDVGNDWQGVTDMIITRYSDRLQLMAGNDTSRDTILSDIAVLLNLYIDYGNFDVPTAIEKCSAHYLIAAVPESTADHMIHEALLTVMNEICSTLFYVRHLILVGEDETDRSALEESKLALKSLIAYLDWTTSKECGKCGYDEICFVAIWPWGSMEDHKHPSCMKDEVLSRRQGYWDMWGLRPRPPPGNETGSAADGLW
;
A
#
# COMPACT_ATOMS: atom_id res chain seq x y z
N MET A 1 99.68 22.47 12.91
CA MET A 1 100.30 21.87 14.10
C MET A 1 99.19 21.60 15.11
N ALA A 2 99.09 20.36 15.61
CA ALA A 2 98.32 19.89 16.78
C ALA A 2 96.77 19.86 16.78
N LEU A 3 96.24 18.73 16.26
CA LEU A 3 95.37 17.71 16.90
C LEU A 3 94.67 17.95 18.28
N ARG A 4 93.41 17.44 18.31
CA ARG A 4 92.68 16.64 19.34
C ARG A 4 91.73 17.33 20.34
N PHE A 5 90.45 16.92 20.29
CA PHE A 5 89.66 16.16 21.30
C PHE A 5 88.34 15.71 20.60
N ILE A 6 88.16 14.44 20.19
CA ILE A 6 87.51 13.28 20.87
C ILE A 6 86.27 13.65 21.71
N LEU A 7 85.07 13.20 21.30
CA LEU A 7 84.20 12.31 22.09
C LEU A 7 82.93 11.83 21.34
N ALA A 8 82.88 10.50 21.18
CA ALA A 8 81.76 9.54 21.20
C ALA A 8 80.42 9.85 20.50
N ALA A 9 80.17 9.10 19.42
CA ALA A 9 78.85 8.81 18.88
C ALA A 9 78.17 7.70 19.70
N SER A 10 76.90 7.91 20.06
CA SER A 10 75.97 6.84 20.43
C SER A 10 74.78 6.92 19.48
N ALA A 11 74.74 6.01 18.53
CA ALA A 11 73.58 5.78 17.67
C ALA A 11 72.55 4.94 18.45
N LEU A 12 71.40 5.53 18.78
CA LEU A 12 70.23 4.77 19.19
C LEU A 12 69.40 4.50 17.93
N ILE A 13 69.48 3.27 17.44
CA ILE A 13 68.63 2.73 16.38
C ILE A 13 67.25 2.49 17.01
N LEU A 14 66.25 3.32 16.70
CA LEU A 14 64.85 2.94 16.90
C LEU A 14 64.43 2.03 15.75
N HIS A 15 64.17 0.76 16.07
CA HIS A 15 63.39 -0.12 15.21
C HIS A 15 61.95 0.40 15.14
N VAL A 16 61.55 0.95 14.00
CA VAL A 16 60.15 1.13 13.65
C VAL A 16 59.61 -0.26 13.29
N ILE A 17 58.95 -0.91 14.25
CA ILE A 17 58.13 -2.09 13.98
C ILE A 17 56.87 -1.57 13.29
N ALA A 18 56.73 -1.84 11.99
CA ALA A 18 55.50 -1.63 11.26
C ALA A 18 54.44 -2.57 11.83
N ALA A 19 53.46 -2.02 12.55
CA ALA A 19 52.26 -2.75 12.94
C ALA A 19 51.41 -2.99 11.67
N PRO A 20 50.89 -4.21 11.44
CA PRO A 20 49.97 -4.46 10.34
C PRO A 20 48.68 -3.64 10.54
N PRO A 21 47.96 -3.30 9.46
CA PRO A 21 46.75 -2.48 9.54
C PRO A 21 45.74 -3.16 10.47
N GLN A 22 45.37 -2.46 11.54
CA GLN A 22 44.26 -2.83 12.40
C GLN A 22 42.98 -2.77 11.56
N ALA A 23 42.41 -3.94 11.25
CA ALA A 23 41.05 -4.03 10.77
C ALA A 23 40.13 -3.39 11.82
N GLN A 24 39.43 -2.33 11.42
CA GLN A 24 38.37 -1.71 12.20
C GLN A 24 37.29 -2.77 12.40
N ALA A 25 37.09 -3.22 13.64
CA ALA A 25 35.99 -4.10 13.98
C ALA A 25 34.67 -3.30 13.87
N PRO A 26 33.60 -3.89 13.32
CA PRO A 26 32.29 -3.24 13.29
C PRO A 26 31.81 -2.95 14.72
N LEU A 27 31.21 -1.77 14.93
CA LEU A 27 30.69 -1.31 16.23
C LEU A 27 29.37 -2.01 16.65
N PHE A 28 28.97 -3.08 15.97
CA PHE A 28 27.85 -3.94 16.35
C PHE A 28 28.24 -5.40 16.11
N PRO A 29 27.88 -6.34 17.01
CA PRO A 29 28.03 -7.75 16.73
C PRO A 29 26.92 -8.15 15.75
N TYR A 30 27.11 -7.87 14.46
CA TYR A 30 26.48 -8.70 13.43
C TYR A 30 27.27 -10.01 13.39
N ALA A 31 27.07 -10.83 14.42
CA ALA A 31 27.29 -12.25 14.24
C ALA A 31 26.33 -12.65 13.12
N LYS A 32 26.87 -12.86 11.93
CA LYS A 32 26.19 -13.54 10.83
C LYS A 32 25.81 -14.91 11.38
N ALA A 33 24.65 -15.00 12.01
CA ALA A 33 24.03 -16.28 12.32
C ALA A 33 23.71 -16.87 10.96
N VAL A 34 24.59 -17.75 10.49
CA VAL A 34 24.29 -18.65 9.39
C VAL A 34 23.03 -19.40 9.84
N GLY A 35 21.86 -18.98 9.35
CA GLY A 35 20.55 -19.50 9.75
C GLY A 35 19.54 -18.52 10.37
N SER A 36 19.81 -17.21 10.50
CA SER A 36 18.75 -16.27 10.93
C SER A 36 17.84 -15.88 9.76
N ARG A 37 16.57 -16.32 9.76
CA ARG A 37 15.50 -15.85 8.86
C ARG A 37 14.99 -14.43 9.25
N GLY A 38 15.91 -13.54 9.62
CA GLY A 38 15.62 -12.15 9.96
C GLY A 38 15.75 -11.24 8.73
N PRO A 39 15.56 -9.92 8.90
CA PRO A 39 15.66 -8.98 7.80
C PRO A 39 17.11 -8.93 7.28
N SER A 40 17.27 -8.87 5.96
CA SER A 40 18.57 -8.93 5.30
C SER A 40 18.72 -7.91 4.18
N LEU A 41 19.94 -7.35 4.06
CA LEU A 41 20.28 -6.45 2.95
C LEU A 41 20.21 -7.16 1.59
N GLU A 42 20.43 -8.48 1.55
CA GLU A 42 20.32 -9.27 0.32
C GLU A 42 18.87 -9.32 -0.19
N SER A 43 17.91 -9.62 0.70
CA SER A 43 16.48 -9.56 0.39
C SER A 43 16.04 -8.13 0.02
N ALA A 44 16.54 -7.11 0.74
CA ALA A 44 16.22 -5.72 0.43
C ALA A 44 16.71 -5.29 -0.97
N ARG A 45 17.90 -5.73 -1.40
CA ARG A 45 18.37 -5.52 -2.79
C ARG A 45 17.52 -6.26 -3.82
N ALA A 46 17.22 -7.53 -3.56
CA ALA A 46 16.46 -8.37 -4.48
C ALA A 46 15.05 -7.82 -4.73
N ASN A 47 14.45 -7.21 -3.71
CA ASN A 47 13.12 -6.62 -3.74
C ASN A 47 13.10 -5.10 -3.81
N ALA A 48 14.22 -4.47 -4.19
CA ALA A 48 14.41 -3.03 -4.16
C ALA A 48 13.29 -2.20 -4.84
N PRO A 49 12.79 -2.53 -6.06
CA PRO A 49 11.72 -1.75 -6.69
C PRO A 49 10.39 -1.87 -5.92
N HIS A 50 10.10 -3.02 -5.30
CA HIS A 50 8.91 -3.19 -4.48
C HIS A 50 8.96 -2.35 -3.20
N ILE A 51 10.11 -2.30 -2.53
CA ILE A 51 10.32 -1.46 -1.34
C ILE A 51 10.20 0.02 -1.71
N PHE A 52 10.81 0.44 -2.83
CA PHE A 52 10.67 1.79 -3.36
C PHE A 52 9.19 2.16 -3.56
N ASN A 53 8.43 1.29 -4.22
CA ASN A 53 7.02 1.50 -4.50
C ASN A 53 6.15 1.50 -3.24
N ALA A 54 6.44 0.67 -2.23
CA ALA A 54 5.75 0.70 -0.95
C ALA A 54 5.95 2.04 -0.21
N LEU A 55 7.18 2.57 -0.20
CA LEU A 55 7.48 3.87 0.40
C LEU A 55 6.73 5.01 -0.31
N HIS A 56 6.83 5.07 -1.65
CA HIS A 56 6.15 6.08 -2.45
C HIS A 56 4.62 5.99 -2.35
N SER A 57 4.07 4.77 -2.28
CA SER A 57 2.61 4.54 -2.25
C SER A 57 2.00 4.65 -0.86
N SER A 58 2.80 4.58 0.21
CA SER A 58 2.29 4.59 1.58
C SER A 58 1.37 5.79 1.86
N MET A 59 0.16 5.53 2.36
CA MET A 59 -0.89 6.55 2.58
C MET A 59 -1.33 7.34 1.34
N ARG A 60 -1.16 6.79 0.13
CA ARG A 60 -1.61 7.34 -1.16
C ARG A 60 -2.55 6.39 -1.88
N GLN A 61 -3.78 6.81 -2.12
CA GLN A 61 -4.83 5.95 -2.68
C GLN A 61 -4.45 5.39 -4.06
N TRP A 62 -3.77 6.16 -4.92
CA TRP A 62 -3.40 5.71 -6.27
C TRP A 62 -2.43 4.53 -6.24
N GLY A 63 -1.30 4.73 -5.54
CA GLY A 63 -0.26 3.72 -5.41
C GLY A 63 -0.77 2.48 -4.69
N SER A 64 -1.51 2.65 -3.60
CA SER A 64 -2.10 1.55 -2.84
C SER A 64 -3.18 0.81 -3.61
N SER A 65 -3.90 1.43 -4.56
CA SER A 65 -4.86 0.73 -5.44
C SER A 65 -4.19 -0.12 -6.53
N LEU A 66 -3.02 0.29 -7.00
CA LEU A 66 -2.24 -0.48 -7.97
C LEU A 66 -1.42 -1.60 -7.28
N ASN A 67 -0.79 -1.29 -6.15
CA ASN A 67 -0.02 -2.24 -5.33
C ASN A 67 -0.88 -2.76 -4.16
N HIS A 68 -2.05 -3.31 -4.49
CA HIS A 68 -3.12 -3.51 -3.51
C HIS A 68 -2.86 -4.57 -2.44
N ASN A 69 -1.93 -5.50 -2.64
CA ASN A 69 -1.65 -6.56 -1.65
C ASN A 69 -0.78 -6.10 -0.47
N GLY A 70 -0.09 -4.95 -0.57
CA GLY A 70 0.57 -4.29 0.56
C GLY A 70 1.40 -5.18 1.49
N MET A 71 2.72 -5.19 1.34
CA MET A 71 3.61 -6.11 2.08
C MET A 71 4.35 -5.45 3.26
N SER A 72 3.83 -4.33 3.75
CA SER A 72 4.51 -3.51 4.76
C SER A 72 3.58 -3.02 5.87
N LEU A 73 4.16 -2.82 7.05
CA LEU A 73 3.55 -2.23 8.24
C LEU A 73 4.33 -0.99 8.65
N PHE A 74 3.62 0.06 9.04
CA PHE A 74 4.22 1.32 9.47
C PHE A 74 3.61 1.77 10.79
N PRO A 75 4.41 2.13 11.80
CA PRO A 75 3.91 2.94 12.90
C PRO A 75 3.41 4.28 12.35
N ALA A 76 2.30 4.76 12.89
CA ALA A 76 1.59 5.93 12.41
C ALA A 76 1.09 6.80 13.56
N ARG A 77 0.99 8.10 13.30
CA ARG A 77 0.58 9.09 14.30
C ARG A 77 -0.43 10.06 13.72
N ILE A 78 -1.47 10.36 14.48
CA ILE A 78 -2.45 11.39 14.15
C ILE A 78 -2.24 12.60 15.09
N PRO A 79 -2.04 13.82 14.56
CA PRO A 79 -1.90 15.01 15.38
C PRO A 79 -3.15 15.30 16.23
N ASN A 80 -2.97 16.05 17.32
CA ASN A 80 -4.09 16.61 18.08
C ASN A 80 -4.94 17.55 17.20
N ASN A 81 -6.22 17.68 17.50
CA ASN A 81 -7.19 18.47 16.74
C ASN A 81 -7.40 18.03 15.29
N THR A 82 -7.26 16.73 15.02
CA THR A 82 -7.59 16.14 13.72
C THR A 82 -9.06 15.71 13.72
N HIS A 83 -9.81 16.09 12.69
CA HIS A 83 -11.18 15.62 12.48
C HIS A 83 -11.20 14.26 11.79
N LEU A 84 -12.04 13.38 12.31
CA LEU A 84 -12.32 12.05 11.81
C LEU A 84 -13.83 11.84 11.76
N TYR A 85 -14.29 11.01 10.83
CA TYR A 85 -15.72 10.86 10.54
C TYR A 85 -16.15 9.42 10.76
N HIS A 86 -17.37 9.21 11.23
CA HIS A 86 -17.91 7.87 11.48
C HIS A 86 -19.39 7.84 11.08
N GLY A 87 -19.78 6.85 10.27
CA GLY A 87 -21.17 6.62 9.93
C GLY A 87 -21.77 5.52 10.79
N THR A 88 -22.96 5.76 11.34
CA THR A 88 -23.63 4.81 12.24
C THR A 88 -25.15 4.97 12.22
N HIS A 89 -25.86 4.14 12.99
CA HIS A 89 -27.32 4.20 13.17
C HIS A 89 -27.74 4.72 14.54
N ILE A 90 -26.78 4.99 15.43
CA ILE A 90 -27.04 5.50 16.78
C ILE A 90 -26.55 6.94 16.90
N PRO A 91 -27.30 7.85 17.56
CA PRO A 91 -26.87 9.25 17.73
C PRO A 91 -25.84 9.45 18.84
N ASN A 92 -25.59 8.43 19.67
CA ASN A 92 -24.76 8.53 20.86
C ASN A 92 -23.30 8.31 20.52
N ALA A 93 -22.41 8.91 21.32
CA ALA A 93 -20.97 8.65 21.21
C ALA A 93 -20.64 7.17 21.36
N VAL A 94 -19.77 6.70 20.48
CA VAL A 94 -19.18 5.36 20.53
C VAL A 94 -18.24 5.27 21.73
N LYS A 95 -18.15 4.09 22.33
CA LYS A 95 -17.23 3.80 23.43
C LYS A 95 -16.13 2.84 22.99
N GLY A 96 -16.50 1.63 22.56
CA GLY A 96 -15.53 0.59 22.19
C GLY A 96 -15.00 0.68 20.76
N MET A 97 -14.55 -0.47 20.25
CA MET A 97 -13.96 -0.63 18.92
C MET A 97 -14.98 -0.31 17.82
N GLU A 98 -14.59 0.57 16.89
CA GLU A 98 -15.38 0.99 15.73
C GLU A 98 -14.48 1.61 14.64
N TRP A 99 -15.07 1.90 13.48
CA TRP A 99 -14.36 2.50 12.34
C TRP A 99 -14.43 4.03 12.33
N LEU A 100 -13.32 4.66 11.98
CA LEU A 100 -13.24 6.09 11.62
C LEU A 100 -12.73 6.21 10.19
N ALA A 101 -13.18 7.23 9.47
CA ALA A 101 -12.65 7.60 8.16
C ALA A 101 -11.99 8.97 8.21
N PHE A 102 -11.00 9.17 7.34
CA PHE A 102 -10.45 10.51 7.09
C PHE A 102 -11.37 11.33 6.18
N GLU A 103 -12.13 10.68 5.29
CA GLU A 103 -12.97 11.34 4.29
C GLU A 103 -14.45 11.28 4.68
N ILE A 104 -15.13 12.41 4.50
CA ILE A 104 -16.57 12.53 4.80
C ILE A 104 -17.37 11.60 3.90
N GLU A 105 -17.04 11.57 2.61
CA GLU A 105 -17.71 10.77 1.60
C GLU A 105 -17.62 9.27 1.90
N HIS A 106 -16.50 8.85 2.50
CA HIS A 106 -16.31 7.47 2.94
C HIS A 106 -17.26 7.17 4.12
N ALA A 107 -17.22 7.95 5.20
CA ALA A 107 -18.10 7.76 6.36
C ALA A 107 -19.60 7.92 6.04
N GLU A 108 -19.96 8.82 5.14
CA GLU A 108 -21.34 9.06 4.69
C GLU A 108 -22.00 7.82 4.09
N MET A 109 -21.23 6.91 3.51
CA MET A 109 -21.79 5.66 3.02
C MET A 109 -22.35 4.78 4.14
N PHE A 110 -21.75 4.85 5.32
CA PHE A 110 -22.12 4.09 6.51
C PHE A 110 -23.13 4.81 7.40
N ALA A 111 -23.40 6.09 7.12
CA ALA A 111 -24.34 6.93 7.87
C ALA A 111 -25.80 6.86 7.37
N ARG A 112 -26.13 5.96 6.45
CA ARG A 112 -27.43 5.96 5.73
C ARG A 112 -28.49 5.15 6.48
N ALA A 113 -29.74 5.61 6.46
CA ALA A 113 -30.88 4.81 6.92
C ALA A 113 -31.19 3.64 5.96
N PHE A 114 -31.63 2.49 6.51
CA PHE A 114 -32.14 1.33 5.75
C PHE A 114 -33.57 0.97 6.17
N PRO A 115 -34.59 1.74 5.71
CA PRO A 115 -35.98 1.46 6.06
C PRO A 115 -36.43 0.10 5.49
N GLY A 116 -36.75 -0.87 6.37
CA GLY A 116 -37.39 -2.13 5.98
C GLY A 116 -36.55 -3.40 6.08
N ARG A 117 -35.26 -3.33 6.44
CA ARG A 117 -34.52 -4.54 6.86
C ARG A 117 -34.92 -4.93 8.28
N ARG A 118 -35.67 -6.02 8.41
CA ARG A 118 -35.72 -6.77 9.68
C ARG A 118 -34.40 -7.51 9.83
N PRO A 119 -33.76 -7.55 11.02
CA PRO A 119 -32.59 -8.37 11.24
C PRO A 119 -32.85 -9.80 10.76
N GLY A 120 -31.89 -10.38 10.03
CA GLY A 120 -31.99 -11.76 9.55
C GLY A 120 -32.38 -12.69 10.70
N ARG A 121 -33.45 -13.48 10.49
CA ARG A 121 -33.85 -14.50 11.46
C ARG A 121 -32.66 -15.43 11.70
N ARG A 122 -32.32 -15.64 12.98
CA ARG A 122 -31.38 -16.66 13.47
C ARG A 122 -31.52 -17.94 12.62
N PRO A 123 -30.42 -18.53 12.11
CA PRO A 123 -30.46 -19.89 11.58
C PRO A 123 -31.02 -20.80 12.68
N GLY A 124 -32.12 -21.51 12.38
CA GLY A 124 -32.72 -22.44 13.31
C GLY A 124 -31.69 -23.48 13.77
N LYS A 125 -31.70 -23.83 15.06
CA LYS A 125 -30.88 -24.93 15.56
C LYS A 125 -31.24 -26.21 14.80
N PRO A 126 -30.28 -27.13 14.56
CA PRO A 126 -30.58 -28.42 13.96
C PRO A 126 -31.63 -29.16 14.82
N GLY A 127 -32.83 -29.37 14.27
CA GLY A 127 -33.92 -30.10 14.95
C GLY A 127 -35.28 -29.41 15.00
N ASP A 128 -35.45 -28.19 14.49
CA ASP A 128 -36.79 -27.59 14.38
C ASP A 128 -37.64 -28.27 13.29
N PRO A 129 -38.94 -28.53 13.53
CA PRO A 129 -39.80 -29.19 12.56
C PRO A 129 -40.05 -28.29 11.34
N GLU A 130 -39.81 -28.82 10.14
CA GLU A 130 -40.19 -28.18 8.88
C GLU A 130 -41.67 -27.77 8.91
N ARG A 131 -41.96 -26.51 8.56
CA ARG A 131 -43.33 -26.03 8.40
C ARG A 131 -43.58 -25.57 6.95
N PRO A 132 -44.84 -25.71 6.49
CA PRO A 132 -45.16 -25.89 5.08
C PRO A 132 -45.09 -24.60 4.27
N GLU A 133 -44.73 -24.76 3.00
CA GLU A 133 -44.71 -23.71 1.96
C GLU A 133 -46.06 -22.96 1.88
N ARG A 134 -45.99 -21.63 1.78
CA ARG A 134 -47.18 -20.80 1.53
C ARG A 134 -47.54 -20.84 0.04
N PRO A 135 -48.84 -20.83 -0.32
CA PRO A 135 -49.24 -20.76 -1.72
C PRO A 135 -49.04 -19.34 -2.27
N GLU A 136 -48.49 -19.26 -3.47
CA GLU A 136 -48.40 -18.05 -4.29
C GLU A 136 -49.80 -17.43 -4.52
N ARG A 137 -49.90 -16.10 -4.39
CA ARG A 137 -51.08 -15.33 -4.83
C ARG A 137 -50.76 -14.68 -6.17
N PRO A 138 -51.58 -14.86 -7.22
CA PRO A 138 -51.34 -14.22 -8.50
C PRO A 138 -51.93 -12.81 -8.55
N GLY A 139 -51.11 -11.80 -8.92
CA GLY A 139 -51.63 -10.52 -9.41
C GLY A 139 -50.92 -9.22 -9.00
N GLU A 140 -49.59 -9.10 -9.11
CA GLU A 140 -48.93 -7.78 -9.13
C GLU A 140 -48.23 -7.50 -10.48
N PRO A 141 -48.28 -6.26 -11.02
CA PRO A 141 -47.71 -5.93 -12.32
C PRO A 141 -46.18 -5.83 -12.23
N GLY A 142 -45.51 -6.28 -13.28
CA GLY A 142 -44.07 -6.52 -13.34
C GLY A 142 -43.20 -5.39 -12.81
N GLU A 143 -42.28 -5.77 -11.92
CA GLU A 143 -41.13 -4.97 -11.54
C GLU A 143 -40.35 -4.58 -12.81
N GLY A 144 -39.92 -3.32 -12.85
CA GLY A 144 -39.05 -2.78 -13.89
C GLY A 144 -37.70 -3.52 -13.97
N PRO A 145 -36.78 -3.08 -14.83
CA PRO A 145 -35.51 -3.77 -15.04
C PRO A 145 -34.77 -3.95 -13.71
N PRO A 146 -34.08 -5.09 -13.52
CA PRO A 146 -33.48 -5.44 -12.24
C PRO A 146 -32.52 -4.34 -11.80
N THR A 147 -32.64 -3.95 -10.53
CA THR A 147 -31.68 -3.09 -9.83
C THR A 147 -30.27 -3.67 -9.99
N PRO A 148 -29.24 -2.82 -10.16
CA PRO A 148 -27.87 -3.31 -10.31
C PRO A 148 -27.48 -4.19 -9.11
N PRO A 149 -26.62 -5.22 -9.28
CA PRO A 149 -26.42 -6.29 -8.29
C PRO A 149 -25.69 -5.85 -7.01
N PHE A 150 -25.40 -4.57 -6.86
CA PHE A 150 -24.42 -4.06 -5.90
C PHE A 150 -24.95 -2.80 -5.20
N GLU A 151 -26.10 -2.92 -4.53
CA GLU A 151 -26.14 -2.33 -3.20
C GLU A 151 -25.19 -3.20 -2.38
N LEU A 152 -24.08 -2.65 -1.91
CA LEU A 152 -23.36 -3.21 -0.75
C LEU A 152 -24.46 -3.52 0.25
N THR A 153 -24.84 -4.77 0.37
CA THR A 153 -25.85 -5.20 1.32
C THR A 153 -25.13 -5.17 2.65
N TRP A 154 -25.02 -3.98 3.23
CA TRP A 154 -24.36 -3.58 4.48
C TRP A 154 -24.92 -4.30 5.73
N GLY A 155 -25.27 -5.58 5.60
CA GLY A 155 -25.63 -6.45 6.72
C GLY A 155 -24.42 -6.85 7.56
N GLU A 156 -23.24 -6.29 7.30
CA GLU A 156 -21.97 -6.63 7.94
C GLU A 156 -21.67 -5.76 9.17
N THR A 157 -22.40 -4.65 9.37
CA THR A 157 -22.44 -3.92 10.67
C THR A 157 -23.37 -4.60 11.69
N VAL A 158 -24.03 -5.72 11.33
CA VAL A 158 -24.99 -6.41 12.21
C VAL A 158 -24.28 -7.31 13.24
N ASP A 159 -22.98 -7.60 13.09
CA ASP A 159 -22.22 -8.35 14.11
C ASP A 159 -21.71 -7.47 15.27
N GLY A 160 -21.85 -6.14 15.18
CA GLY A 160 -21.58 -5.21 16.28
C GLY A 160 -22.60 -5.25 17.43
N ILE A 161 -23.61 -6.14 17.37
CA ILE A 161 -24.72 -6.22 18.34
C ILE A 161 -24.39 -7.17 19.52
N GLN A 162 -23.12 -7.52 19.76
CA GLN A 162 -22.76 -8.34 20.93
C GLN A 162 -22.43 -7.55 22.19
N SER A 163 -22.51 -6.22 22.19
CA SER A 163 -22.33 -5.40 23.40
C SER A 163 -23.62 -4.89 24.06
N MET A 164 -24.79 -5.30 23.56
CA MET A 164 -26.08 -5.04 24.23
C MET A 164 -26.47 -6.28 25.02
N ASP A 165 -25.78 -6.50 26.14
CA ASP A 165 -26.29 -7.30 27.26
C ASP A 165 -27.48 -6.54 27.87
N ASP A 166 -28.62 -6.50 27.17
CA ASP A 166 -29.96 -6.26 27.72
C ASP A 166 -31.00 -6.60 26.64
N ASP A 167 -31.88 -7.55 26.97
CA ASP A 167 -32.71 -8.38 26.09
C ASP A 167 -33.88 -7.66 25.35
N ASP A 168 -33.85 -6.36 25.02
CA ASP A 168 -35.04 -5.66 24.47
C ASP A 168 -34.86 -4.60 23.35
N ASP A 169 -33.65 -4.18 22.95
CA ASP A 169 -33.49 -3.14 21.91
C ASP A 169 -32.83 -3.69 20.62
N GLU A 170 -33.64 -4.19 19.66
CA GLU A 170 -33.17 -4.41 18.30
C GLU A 170 -32.68 -3.07 17.69
N PRO A 171 -31.50 -3.01 17.04
CA PRO A 171 -30.98 -1.76 16.50
C PRO A 171 -31.92 -1.17 15.45
N ASP A 172 -32.29 0.10 15.65
CA ASP A 172 -33.15 0.85 14.75
C ASP A 172 -32.36 1.34 13.51
N PHE A 173 -32.35 0.52 12.46
CA PHE A 173 -31.78 0.88 11.16
C PHE A 173 -32.64 1.87 10.37
N SER A 174 -33.77 2.34 10.90
CA SER A 174 -34.62 3.32 10.20
C SER A 174 -33.98 4.71 10.10
N ARG A 175 -32.90 4.93 10.86
CA ARG A 175 -32.12 6.18 10.89
C ARG A 175 -30.65 5.90 10.66
N GLY A 176 -29.93 6.95 10.29
CA GLY A 176 -28.48 6.93 10.17
C GLY A 176 -27.93 8.29 10.58
N TYR A 177 -26.69 8.32 11.07
CA TYR A 177 -26.04 9.49 11.63
C TYR A 177 -24.61 9.57 11.11
N LEU A 178 -24.19 10.77 10.73
CA LEU A 178 -22.79 11.09 10.52
C LEU A 178 -22.23 11.73 11.79
N HIS A 179 -21.26 11.07 12.40
CA HIS A 179 -20.51 11.57 13.53
C HIS A 179 -19.25 12.28 13.06
N ILE A 180 -18.96 13.41 13.71
CA ILE A 180 -17.67 14.11 13.60
C ILE A 180 -16.97 13.99 14.95
N TYR A 181 -15.83 13.31 14.94
CA TYR A 181 -14.93 13.22 16.08
C TYR A 181 -13.73 14.13 15.86
N ARG A 182 -13.18 14.65 16.97
CA ARG A 182 -11.90 15.34 16.98
C ARG A 182 -10.95 14.68 17.97
N THR A 183 -9.68 14.53 17.58
CA THR A 183 -8.64 14.12 18.53
C THR A 183 -8.41 15.21 19.58
N ILE A 184 -8.34 14.83 20.86
CA ILE A 184 -8.10 15.75 22.00
C ILE A 184 -6.67 15.66 22.54
N ARG A 185 -5.91 14.67 22.07
CA ARG A 185 -4.46 14.49 22.22
C ARG A 185 -3.91 13.89 20.92
N PRO A 186 -2.59 13.94 20.68
CA PRO A 186 -1.99 13.12 19.64
C PRO A 186 -2.29 11.64 19.89
N LEU A 187 -2.61 10.91 18.82
CA LEU A 187 -2.64 9.44 18.80
C LEU A 187 -1.30 9.01 18.24
N THR A 188 -0.47 8.32 19.02
CA THR A 188 0.93 8.06 18.68
C THR A 188 1.21 6.61 18.34
N ASN A 189 0.29 5.71 18.69
CA ASN A 189 0.50 4.27 18.58
C ASN A 189 -0.51 3.66 17.62
N LEU A 190 -0.55 4.15 16.38
CA LEU A 190 -1.36 3.54 15.32
C LEU A 190 -0.48 2.68 14.41
N VAL A 191 -1.07 1.68 13.76
CA VAL A 191 -0.37 0.86 12.76
C VAL A 191 -1.05 1.04 11.41
N TYR A 192 -0.34 1.58 10.42
CA TYR A 192 -0.78 1.57 9.03
C TYR A 192 -0.38 0.27 8.34
N ILE A 193 -1.35 -0.36 7.69
CA ILE A 193 -1.21 -1.59 6.93
C ILE A 193 -1.27 -1.23 5.45
N ASP A 194 -0.17 -1.45 4.74
CA ASP A 194 0.03 -1.04 3.35
C ASP A 194 -1.02 -1.64 2.37
N GLY A 195 -1.09 -1.09 1.17
CA GLY A 195 -1.98 -1.56 0.09
C GLY A 195 -3.46 -1.25 0.33
N MET A 196 -4.34 -1.99 -0.35
CA MET A 196 -5.79 -1.97 -0.12
C MET A 196 -6.15 -2.93 1.01
N SER A 197 -5.52 -2.75 2.18
CA SER A 197 -5.58 -3.69 3.29
C SER A 197 -6.95 -3.87 3.93
N ALA A 198 -8.00 -3.16 3.50
CA ALA A 198 -9.37 -3.46 3.91
C ALA A 198 -10.21 -4.03 2.76
N GLY A 199 -9.67 -4.16 1.55
CA GLY A 199 -10.35 -4.79 0.43
C GLY A 199 -10.68 -6.24 0.72
N LYS A 200 -11.96 -6.59 0.78
CA LYS A 200 -12.46 -7.93 1.13
C LYS A 200 -12.46 -8.84 -0.10
N THR A 201 -11.28 -9.32 -0.51
CA THR A 201 -11.06 -10.10 -1.74
C THR A 201 -10.09 -11.26 -1.50
N MET A 202 -10.20 -12.32 -2.31
CA MET A 202 -9.26 -13.46 -2.31
C MET A 202 -7.87 -13.14 -2.90
N MET A 203 -7.69 -11.91 -3.42
CA MET A 203 -6.51 -11.51 -4.18
C MET A 203 -5.25 -11.28 -3.32
N GLY A 204 -5.38 -11.24 -1.99
CA GLY A 204 -4.27 -11.13 -1.05
C GLY A 204 -4.17 -9.81 -0.28
N THR A 205 -5.14 -8.92 -0.45
CA THR A 205 -5.24 -7.64 0.25
C THR A 205 -5.27 -7.76 1.77
N LEU A 206 -5.76 -8.88 2.31
CA LEU A 206 -5.87 -9.11 3.76
C LEU A 206 -4.69 -9.89 4.35
N ASP A 207 -3.75 -10.37 3.53
CA ASP A 207 -2.67 -11.29 3.95
C ASP A 207 -1.88 -10.76 5.15
N THR A 208 -1.49 -9.48 5.12
CA THR A 208 -0.70 -8.84 6.20
C THR A 208 -1.48 -8.79 7.53
N GLN A 209 -2.80 -8.67 7.50
CA GLN A 209 -3.62 -8.68 8.71
C GLN A 209 -3.88 -10.11 9.19
N ASP A 210 -4.26 -10.98 8.26
CA ASP A 210 -4.80 -12.29 8.61
C ASP A 210 -3.65 -13.27 8.90
N TYR A 211 -2.64 -13.36 8.03
CA TYR A 211 -1.54 -14.31 8.19
C TYR A 211 -0.44 -13.80 9.13
N LEU A 212 -0.06 -12.52 9.04
CA LEU A 212 1.02 -11.97 9.87
C LEU A 212 0.50 -11.51 11.26
N LEU A 213 -0.48 -10.59 11.31
CA LEU A 213 -0.95 -10.03 12.59
C LEU A 213 -1.87 -10.96 13.39
N ARG A 214 -2.84 -11.62 12.75
CA ARG A 214 -3.81 -12.52 13.41
C ARG A 214 -3.33 -13.97 13.48
N ASN A 215 -2.32 -14.36 12.69
CA ASN A 215 -1.80 -15.73 12.62
C ASN A 215 -2.89 -16.76 12.25
N ILE A 216 -3.73 -16.41 11.27
CA ILE A 216 -4.75 -17.27 10.70
C ILE A 216 -4.11 -18.17 9.65
N THR A 217 -4.50 -19.44 9.62
CA THR A 217 -4.12 -20.37 8.55
C THR A 217 -5.25 -20.49 7.53
N ASP A 218 -4.92 -20.77 6.27
CA ASP A 218 -5.88 -20.89 5.16
C ASP A 218 -7.11 -21.74 5.53
N GLY A 219 -8.31 -21.16 5.38
CA GLY A 219 -9.59 -21.86 5.50
C GLY A 219 -10.48 -21.49 6.70
N ASP A 220 -10.01 -20.67 7.65
CA ASP A 220 -10.78 -20.35 8.87
C ASP A 220 -11.69 -19.12 8.77
N ASP A 221 -11.48 -18.21 7.80
CA ASP A 221 -12.31 -17.03 7.57
C ASP A 221 -12.37 -16.74 6.05
N SER A 222 -13.59 -16.59 5.49
CA SER A 222 -13.72 -16.10 4.13
C SER A 222 -13.40 -14.60 4.09
N PRO A 223 -12.53 -14.11 3.19
CA PRO A 223 -12.18 -12.69 3.07
C PRO A 223 -13.37 -11.73 2.96
N ALA A 224 -14.51 -12.21 2.45
CA ALA A 224 -15.73 -11.45 2.30
C ALA A 224 -16.47 -11.17 3.62
N PHE A 225 -16.20 -11.92 4.69
CA PHE A 225 -16.97 -11.87 5.93
C PHE A 225 -16.11 -11.55 7.16
N ASN A 226 -16.76 -11.29 8.29
CA ASN A 226 -16.15 -11.18 9.62
C ASN A 226 -15.19 -9.99 9.83
N ASP A 227 -15.39 -8.89 9.12
CA ASP A 227 -14.54 -7.71 9.29
C ASP A 227 -14.65 -7.07 10.68
N PHE A 228 -15.81 -7.16 11.33
CA PHE A 228 -15.96 -6.77 12.72
C PHE A 228 -15.10 -7.63 13.67
N ARG A 229 -15.12 -8.95 13.47
CA ARG A 229 -14.28 -9.87 14.23
C ARG A 229 -12.80 -9.63 13.97
N ARG A 230 -12.41 -9.33 12.73
CA ARG A 230 -11.04 -8.91 12.39
C ARG A 230 -10.64 -7.66 13.16
N GLY A 231 -11.51 -6.65 13.21
CA GLY A 231 -11.31 -5.46 14.02
C GLY A 231 -11.13 -5.77 15.52
N GLN A 232 -11.95 -6.67 16.06
CA GLN A 232 -11.83 -7.11 17.45
C GLN A 232 -10.51 -7.85 17.73
N ASP A 233 -10.13 -8.80 16.88
CA ASP A 233 -8.87 -9.55 17.01
C ASP A 233 -7.65 -8.60 16.94
N LEU A 234 -7.71 -7.60 16.07
CA LEU A 234 -6.68 -6.56 15.96
C LEU A 234 -6.64 -5.68 17.23
N CYS A 235 -7.78 -5.29 17.78
CA CYS A 235 -7.82 -4.53 19.03
C CYS A 235 -7.43 -5.35 20.27
N ASP A 236 -7.69 -6.65 20.30
CA ASP A 236 -7.17 -7.56 21.32
C ASP A 236 -5.65 -7.68 21.25
N LEU A 237 -5.08 -7.59 20.04
CA LEU A 237 -3.64 -7.46 19.84
C LEU A 237 -3.14 -6.10 20.32
N GLY A 238 -3.87 -5.04 19.98
CA GLY A 238 -3.52 -3.68 20.37
C GLY A 238 -3.52 -3.46 21.88
N ALA A 239 -4.46 -4.06 22.60
CA ALA A 239 -4.49 -4.05 24.06
C ALA A 239 -3.24 -4.70 24.69
N LYS A 240 -2.63 -5.69 24.01
CA LYS A 240 -1.39 -6.34 24.48
C LYS A 240 -0.15 -5.52 24.15
N TRP A 241 -0.15 -4.78 23.05
CA TRP A 241 1.04 -4.13 22.50
C TRP A 241 1.02 -2.60 22.63
N GLY A 242 -0.03 -2.03 23.22
CA GLY A 242 -0.21 -0.58 23.35
C GLY A 242 -0.59 0.12 22.05
N ILE A 243 -1.17 -0.59 21.07
CA ILE A 243 -1.68 -0.02 19.81
C ILE A 243 -3.09 0.51 20.04
N GLU A 244 -3.31 1.77 19.64
CA GLU A 244 -4.58 2.49 19.77
C GLU A 244 -5.55 2.20 18.61
N GLY A 245 -5.02 1.80 17.46
CA GLY A 245 -5.81 1.50 16.27
C GLY A 245 -4.98 1.15 15.03
N PHE A 246 -5.67 0.69 13.99
CA PHE A 246 -5.10 0.19 12.75
C PHE A 246 -5.64 0.97 11.57
N VAL A 247 -4.77 1.59 10.79
CA VAL A 247 -5.12 2.31 9.56
C VAL A 247 -5.00 1.37 8.37
N ARG A 248 -6.03 1.33 7.53
CA ARG A 248 -6.11 0.47 6.36
C ARG A 248 -6.94 1.13 5.26
N MET A 249 -6.95 0.56 4.06
CA MET A 249 -7.55 1.22 2.89
C MET A 249 -8.51 0.32 2.11
N GLU A 250 -9.72 0.84 1.86
CA GLU A 250 -10.69 0.34 0.89
C GLU A 250 -10.80 1.36 -0.27
N MET A 251 -11.99 1.87 -0.54
CA MET A 251 -12.20 3.06 -1.37
C MET A 251 -11.78 4.37 -0.70
N GLY A 252 -11.35 4.32 0.55
CA GLY A 252 -10.74 5.42 1.27
C GLY A 252 -9.94 4.88 2.45
N PHE A 253 -9.22 5.76 3.13
CA PHE A 253 -8.51 5.38 4.36
C PHE A 253 -9.48 5.33 5.53
N GLU A 254 -9.41 4.25 6.28
CA GLU A 254 -10.15 4.02 7.51
C GLU A 254 -9.22 3.64 8.66
N ILE A 255 -9.72 3.79 9.87
CA ILE A 255 -9.05 3.43 11.11
C ILE A 255 -10.00 2.51 11.88
N ILE A 256 -9.58 1.29 12.17
CA ILE A 256 -10.16 0.52 13.27
C ILE A 256 -9.59 1.12 14.55
N PHE A 257 -10.39 1.86 15.30
CA PHE A 257 -9.95 2.51 16.53
C PHE A 257 -10.51 1.75 17.73
N CYS A 258 -9.65 1.41 18.70
CA CYS A 258 -9.99 0.40 19.69
C CYS A 258 -10.77 0.92 20.90
N GLU A 259 -10.59 2.19 21.28
CA GLU A 259 -11.24 2.78 22.46
C GLU A 259 -11.53 4.27 22.22
N PHE A 260 -12.75 4.59 21.77
CA PHE A 260 -13.15 5.96 21.45
C PHE A 260 -13.17 6.87 22.68
N SER A 261 -13.34 6.32 23.89
CA SER A 261 -13.33 7.14 25.11
C SER A 261 -11.94 7.65 25.49
N ASP A 262 -10.87 7.12 24.88
CA ASP A 262 -9.51 7.59 25.07
C ASP A 262 -8.97 8.30 23.81
N GLY A 263 -8.91 9.62 23.87
CA GLY A 263 -8.24 10.44 22.86
C GLY A 263 -9.15 11.07 21.81
N LEU A 264 -10.46 10.78 21.80
CA LEU A 264 -11.46 11.39 20.93
C LEU A 264 -12.56 12.12 21.71
N ILE A 265 -13.15 13.13 21.06
CA ILE A 265 -14.40 13.76 21.51
C ILE A 265 -15.39 13.81 20.35
N LEU A 266 -16.64 13.43 20.62
CA LEU A 266 -17.75 13.60 19.68
C LEU A 266 -18.13 15.08 19.63
N GLU A 267 -17.95 15.72 18.48
CA GLU A 267 -18.31 17.13 18.29
C GLU A 267 -19.74 17.29 17.79
N SER A 268 -20.17 16.37 16.91
CA SER A 268 -21.53 16.38 16.38
C SER A 268 -21.96 14.99 15.90
N ALA A 269 -23.27 14.75 15.96
CA ALA A 269 -23.95 13.59 15.41
C ALA A 269 -25.19 14.06 14.66
N TYR A 270 -25.10 14.15 13.33
CA TYR A 270 -26.18 14.66 12.49
C TYR A 270 -26.94 13.53 11.81
N GLU A 271 -28.25 13.48 12.02
CA GLU A 271 -29.13 12.52 11.35
C GLU A 271 -29.12 12.75 9.84
N ARG A 272 -28.88 11.68 9.08
CA ARG A 272 -28.95 11.68 7.62
C ARG A 272 -30.40 11.50 7.15
N PRO A 273 -30.76 12.04 5.98
CA PRO A 273 -32.13 11.93 5.47
C PRO A 273 -32.59 10.48 5.32
N SER A 274 -33.87 10.25 5.65
CA SER A 274 -34.53 8.93 5.56
C SER A 274 -35.84 9.00 4.74
N GLY A 275 -36.33 7.83 4.29
CA GLY A 275 -37.61 7.71 3.59
C GLY A 275 -37.66 8.41 2.23
N LYS A 276 -38.73 9.17 1.95
CA LYS A 276 -38.93 9.85 0.64
C LYS A 276 -37.87 10.91 0.31
N ASN A 277 -37.11 11.38 1.31
CA ASN A 277 -36.03 12.34 1.11
C ASN A 277 -34.71 11.65 0.72
N GLN A 278 -34.61 10.32 0.82
CA GLN A 278 -33.41 9.56 0.49
C GLN A 278 -33.05 9.63 -1.00
N SER A 279 -34.04 9.79 -1.89
CA SER A 279 -33.82 9.92 -3.34
C SER A 279 -33.23 11.26 -3.76
N PHE A 280 -33.33 12.31 -2.92
CA PHE A 280 -32.73 13.62 -3.16
C PHE A 280 -31.28 13.71 -2.69
N GLU A 281 -30.81 12.80 -1.82
CA GLU A 281 -29.54 12.90 -1.11
C GLU A 281 -28.72 11.60 -1.05
N ARG A 282 -29.03 10.61 -1.90
CA ARG A 282 -28.16 9.44 -2.05
C ARG A 282 -26.84 9.93 -2.63
N MET A 283 -25.74 9.89 -1.86
CA MET A 283 -24.43 10.25 -2.38
C MET A 283 -24.12 9.34 -3.58
N PRO A 284 -24.01 9.91 -4.80
CA PRO A 284 -23.75 9.13 -6.00
C PRO A 284 -22.42 8.41 -5.88
N GLN A 285 -22.31 7.25 -6.52
CA GLN A 285 -21.06 6.48 -6.55
C GLN A 285 -19.89 7.34 -7.07
N LEU A 286 -20.13 8.20 -8.06
CA LEU A 286 -19.13 9.16 -8.55
C LEU A 286 -18.60 10.06 -7.42
N GLU A 287 -19.42 10.55 -6.51
CA GLU A 287 -18.93 11.45 -5.44
C GLU A 287 -18.09 10.71 -4.40
N VAL A 288 -18.43 9.45 -4.10
CA VAL A 288 -17.59 8.59 -3.24
C VAL A 288 -16.23 8.35 -3.90
N LEU A 289 -16.23 7.95 -5.17
CA LEU A 289 -15.00 7.71 -5.94
C LEU A 289 -14.20 8.99 -6.19
N ARG A 290 -14.87 10.14 -6.30
CA ARG A 290 -14.21 11.45 -6.36
C ARG A 290 -13.57 11.80 -5.02
N GLY A 291 -14.25 11.52 -3.90
CA GLY A 291 -13.70 11.54 -2.54
C GLY A 291 -12.39 10.77 -2.43
N ALA A 292 -12.42 9.52 -2.89
CA ALA A 292 -11.28 8.62 -2.98
C ALA A 292 -10.16 9.19 -3.86
N SER A 293 -10.49 9.66 -5.07
CA SER A 293 -9.49 10.14 -6.03
C SER A 293 -8.77 11.41 -5.56
N MET A 294 -9.41 12.21 -4.71
CA MET A 294 -8.74 13.35 -4.06
C MET A 294 -7.61 12.90 -3.11
N ARG A 295 -7.53 11.62 -2.75
CA ARG A 295 -6.46 11.02 -1.94
C ARG A 295 -5.40 10.31 -2.76
N TYR A 296 -5.43 10.37 -4.09
CA TYR A 296 -4.37 9.83 -4.94
C TYR A 296 -2.96 10.32 -4.59
N PRO A 297 -2.71 11.62 -4.33
CA PRO A 297 -1.40 12.09 -3.88
C PRO A 297 -1.19 11.90 -2.36
N GLY A 298 -2.20 11.45 -1.63
CA GLY A 298 -2.16 11.20 -0.20
C GLY A 298 -3.21 11.94 0.62
N ILE A 299 -3.21 11.63 1.92
CA ILE A 299 -4.05 12.27 2.92
C ILE A 299 -3.51 13.68 3.26
N THR A 300 -4.19 14.71 2.76
CA THR A 300 -3.75 16.11 2.89
C THR A 300 -3.70 16.59 4.35
N ALA A 301 -3.08 17.75 4.56
CA ALA A 301 -3.01 18.47 5.84
C ALA A 301 -2.27 17.73 6.97
N GLN A 302 -1.41 16.76 6.63
CA GLN A 302 -0.60 16.00 7.60
C GLN A 302 -1.45 15.36 8.71
N ARG A 303 -2.69 14.97 8.37
CA ARG A 303 -3.67 14.38 9.31
C ARG A 303 -3.22 13.03 9.87
N LEU A 304 -2.26 12.39 9.21
CA LEU A 304 -1.49 11.28 9.76
C LEU A 304 -0.06 11.36 9.21
N ARG A 305 0.91 10.93 10.02
CA ARG A 305 2.32 10.82 9.66
C ARG A 305 2.80 9.40 9.93
N LEU A 306 3.62 8.87 9.02
CA LEU A 306 4.26 7.56 9.18
C LEU A 306 5.64 7.72 9.82
N ASP A 307 6.01 6.76 10.65
CA ASP A 307 7.39 6.58 11.10
C ASP A 307 8.06 5.48 10.30
N TYR A 308 8.77 5.87 9.24
CA TYR A 308 9.47 4.93 8.38
C TYR A 308 10.63 4.21 9.10
N SER A 309 11.19 4.79 10.16
CA SER A 309 12.27 4.16 10.92
C SER A 309 11.77 2.99 11.78
N GLY A 310 10.46 2.90 12.04
CA GLY A 310 9.83 1.73 12.66
C GLY A 310 9.06 0.83 11.67
N MET A 311 9.19 1.06 10.37
CA MET A 311 8.58 0.23 9.32
C MET A 311 9.08 -1.22 9.39
N VAL A 312 8.23 -2.17 8.99
CA VAL A 312 8.63 -3.54 8.64
C VAL A 312 8.04 -3.94 7.30
N SER A 313 8.82 -4.63 6.46
CA SER A 313 8.37 -5.12 5.15
C SER A 313 8.73 -6.58 4.93
N ALA A 314 7.82 -7.36 4.36
CA ALA A 314 8.06 -8.76 4.00
C ALA A 314 9.21 -8.89 2.98
N TYR A 315 9.45 -7.84 2.18
CA TYR A 315 10.54 -7.74 1.22
C TYR A 315 11.94 -7.76 1.84
N TRP A 316 12.08 -7.59 3.15
CA TRP A 316 13.36 -7.70 3.85
C TRP A 316 13.69 -9.13 4.26
N TYR A 317 12.74 -10.06 4.15
CA TYR A 317 12.88 -11.43 4.60
C TYR A 317 12.98 -12.38 3.40
N ASP A 318 13.58 -13.55 3.62
CA ASP A 318 13.58 -14.64 2.65
C ASP A 318 12.26 -15.41 2.73
N LEU A 319 11.17 -14.74 2.29
CA LEU A 319 9.82 -15.29 2.23
C LEU A 319 9.47 -15.62 0.78
N ASN A 320 8.90 -16.80 0.53
CA ASN A 320 8.36 -17.13 -0.79
C ASN A 320 7.02 -16.42 -1.01
N MET A 321 7.07 -15.19 -1.53
CA MET A 321 5.88 -14.38 -1.80
C MET A 321 5.22 -14.66 -3.16
N THR A 322 5.58 -15.76 -3.83
CA THR A 322 5.04 -16.12 -5.13
C THR A 322 3.53 -16.39 -5.04
N ASN A 323 2.77 -15.80 -5.96
CA ASN A 323 1.33 -16.09 -6.02
C ASN A 323 1.08 -17.56 -6.41
N PRO A 324 0.26 -18.31 -5.65
CA PRO A 324 -0.14 -19.65 -6.07
C PRO A 324 -1.04 -19.67 -7.30
N ASP A 325 -1.71 -18.56 -7.64
CA ASP A 325 -2.45 -18.41 -8.90
C ASP A 325 -1.50 -17.92 -10.02
N PRO A 326 -1.19 -18.77 -11.03
CA PRO A 326 -0.26 -18.40 -12.10
C PRO A 326 -0.78 -17.25 -12.98
N GLU A 327 -2.10 -17.04 -13.05
CA GLU A 327 -2.67 -15.92 -13.81
C GLU A 327 -2.48 -14.58 -13.09
N ARG A 328 -2.16 -14.62 -11.79
CA ARG A 328 -1.96 -13.46 -10.91
C ARG A 328 -0.55 -13.40 -10.31
N ALA A 329 0.45 -13.88 -11.06
CA ALA A 329 1.86 -13.80 -10.65
C ALA A 329 2.33 -12.34 -10.42
N ASP A 330 1.59 -11.35 -10.92
CA ASP A 330 1.78 -9.91 -10.64
C ASP A 330 1.53 -9.54 -9.17
N LEU A 331 0.76 -10.35 -8.44
CA LEU A 331 0.34 -10.05 -7.08
C LEU A 331 1.10 -10.87 -6.05
N PRO A 332 1.98 -10.27 -5.24
CA PRO A 332 2.68 -11.02 -4.19
C PRO A 332 1.68 -11.50 -3.13
N ARG A 333 1.93 -12.66 -2.51
CA ARG A 333 1.11 -13.23 -1.43
C ARG A 333 1.98 -13.55 -0.22
N LEU A 334 1.51 -13.32 1.00
CA LEU A 334 2.26 -13.80 2.16
C LEU A 334 2.10 -15.31 2.30
N PRO A 335 3.19 -16.07 2.51
CA PRO A 335 3.11 -17.52 2.62
C PRO A 335 2.56 -17.93 3.99
N ALA A 336 1.24 -18.13 4.12
CA ALA A 336 0.61 -18.57 5.37
C ALA A 336 1.22 -19.87 5.95
N SER A 337 1.81 -20.72 5.11
CA SER A 337 2.53 -21.93 5.52
C SER A 337 3.88 -21.67 6.19
N ASP A 338 4.50 -20.50 6.01
CA ASP A 338 5.79 -20.15 6.60
C ASP A 338 5.64 -19.47 7.96
N VAL A 339 5.12 -20.23 8.92
CA VAL A 339 4.85 -19.78 10.30
C VAL A 339 6.10 -19.23 10.99
N GLU A 340 7.28 -19.81 10.72
CA GLU A 340 8.54 -19.35 11.31
C GLU A 340 8.97 -17.99 10.74
N GLY A 341 8.93 -17.83 9.40
CA GLY A 341 9.29 -16.57 8.75
C GLY A 341 8.36 -15.42 9.15
N LEU A 342 7.05 -15.65 9.10
CA LEU A 342 6.05 -14.67 9.53
C LEU A 342 6.13 -14.39 11.04
N GLY A 343 6.42 -15.40 11.85
CA GLY A 343 6.63 -15.23 13.30
C GLY A 343 7.82 -14.32 13.63
N ASN A 344 8.94 -14.47 12.92
CA ASN A 344 10.11 -13.60 13.07
C ASN A 344 9.79 -12.17 12.64
N MET A 345 9.15 -11.98 11.47
CA MET A 345 8.73 -10.67 10.98
C MET A 345 7.81 -9.96 11.98
N LYS A 346 6.85 -10.69 12.55
CA LYS A 346 5.93 -10.15 13.58
C LYS A 346 6.68 -9.71 14.83
N ALA A 347 7.63 -10.53 15.31
CA ALA A 347 8.42 -10.21 16.49
C ALA A 347 9.30 -8.96 16.27
N ASP A 348 9.94 -8.86 15.10
CA ASP A 348 10.73 -7.67 14.73
C ASP A 348 9.85 -6.42 14.65
N PHE A 349 8.67 -6.53 14.06
CA PHE A 349 7.71 -5.41 14.01
C PHE A 349 7.30 -4.94 15.40
N MET A 350 7.02 -5.86 16.32
CA MET A 350 6.68 -5.48 17.70
C MET A 350 7.82 -4.71 18.38
N ALA A 351 9.06 -5.17 18.25
CA ALA A 351 10.22 -4.51 18.85
C ALA A 351 10.44 -3.10 18.27
N LEU A 352 10.33 -2.97 16.94
CA LEU A 352 10.48 -1.68 16.25
C LEU A 352 9.31 -0.73 16.56
N PHE A 353 8.09 -1.25 16.72
CA PHE A 353 6.92 -0.45 17.09
C PHE A 353 7.03 0.11 18.51
N GLU A 354 7.53 -0.68 19.46
CA GLU A 354 7.78 -0.22 20.84
C GLU A 354 8.83 0.90 20.87
N GLU A 355 9.93 0.73 20.13
CA GLU A 355 10.97 1.77 19.99
C GLU A 355 10.39 3.03 19.34
N SER A 356 9.68 2.89 18.21
CA SER A 356 9.02 3.98 17.49
C SER A 356 8.09 4.76 18.41
N SER A 357 7.24 4.08 19.18
CA SER A 357 6.27 4.70 20.09
C SER A 357 6.93 5.63 21.13
N SER A 358 8.20 5.38 21.47
CA SER A 358 8.97 6.21 22.40
C SER A 358 9.64 7.43 21.75
N ARG A 359 9.78 7.47 20.42
CA ARG A 359 10.42 8.57 19.69
C ARG A 359 9.53 9.81 19.65
N SER A 360 10.16 10.98 19.75
CA SER A 360 9.48 12.28 19.63
C SER A 360 9.40 12.78 18.18
N ASP A 361 10.23 12.25 17.29
CA ASP A 361 10.31 12.58 15.88
C ASP A 361 10.07 11.36 15.00
N VAL A 362 9.58 11.62 13.78
CA VAL A 362 9.58 10.66 12.68
C VAL A 362 10.91 10.85 11.97
N GLY A 363 11.67 9.77 11.74
CA GLY A 363 13.06 9.81 11.27
C GLY A 363 13.25 10.42 9.87
N ASN A 364 13.92 9.71 8.97
CA ASN A 364 14.11 10.21 7.61
C ASN A 364 12.76 10.25 6.85
N ASP A 365 12.53 11.30 6.07
CA ASP A 365 11.39 11.39 5.14
C ASP A 365 11.66 10.56 3.88
N TRP A 366 11.59 9.23 4.02
CA TRP A 366 11.88 8.30 2.94
C TRP A 366 10.89 8.39 1.78
N GLN A 367 9.63 8.78 2.03
CA GLN A 367 8.68 9.06 0.95
C GLN A 367 9.02 10.35 0.20
N GLY A 368 9.48 11.40 0.88
CA GLY A 368 10.01 12.59 0.22
C GLY A 368 11.24 12.30 -0.66
N VAL A 369 12.09 11.36 -0.23
CA VAL A 369 13.23 10.89 -1.06
C VAL A 369 12.75 10.18 -2.32
N THR A 370 11.77 9.28 -2.23
CA THR A 370 11.21 8.60 -3.42
C THR A 370 10.48 9.57 -4.33
N ASP A 371 9.80 10.59 -3.79
CA ASP A 371 9.15 11.66 -4.56
C ASP A 371 10.15 12.46 -5.40
N MET A 372 11.29 12.84 -4.82
CA MET A 372 12.35 13.55 -5.53
C MET A 372 12.90 12.74 -6.69
N ILE A 373 13.08 11.43 -6.49
CA ILE A 373 13.56 10.50 -7.52
C ILE A 373 12.50 10.36 -8.64
N ILE A 374 11.26 10.02 -8.31
CA ILE A 374 10.19 9.88 -9.31
C ILE A 374 10.01 11.16 -10.13
N THR A 375 9.94 12.31 -9.45
CA THR A 375 9.77 13.62 -10.11
C THR A 375 10.92 13.94 -11.06
N ARG A 376 12.15 13.50 -10.74
CA ARG A 376 13.31 13.75 -11.58
C ARG A 376 13.34 12.86 -12.82
N TYR A 377 12.99 11.58 -12.68
CA TYR A 377 13.28 10.56 -13.68
C TYR A 377 12.06 10.08 -14.46
N SER A 378 10.87 9.97 -13.87
CA SER A 378 9.73 9.23 -14.45
C SER A 378 9.37 9.68 -15.87
N ASP A 379 8.99 10.95 -16.04
CA ASP A 379 8.59 11.49 -17.34
C ASP A 379 9.71 11.45 -18.38
N ARG A 380 10.96 11.62 -17.95
CA ARG A 380 12.13 11.59 -18.84
C ARG A 380 12.42 10.19 -19.33
N LEU A 381 12.30 9.19 -18.47
CA LEU A 381 12.44 7.80 -18.89
C LEU A 381 11.36 7.44 -19.92
N GLN A 382 10.10 7.82 -19.66
CA GLN A 382 8.99 7.60 -20.62
C GLN A 382 9.25 8.31 -21.96
N LEU A 383 9.69 9.58 -21.92
CA LEU A 383 10.05 10.33 -23.12
C LEU A 383 11.18 9.65 -23.89
N MET A 384 12.30 9.30 -23.24
CA MET A 384 13.44 8.69 -23.90
C MET A 384 13.14 7.29 -24.46
N ALA A 385 12.29 6.51 -23.78
CA ALA A 385 11.84 5.19 -24.22
C ALA A 385 10.81 5.23 -25.36
N GLY A 386 10.26 6.41 -25.68
CA GLY A 386 9.25 6.61 -26.70
C GLY A 386 9.68 6.14 -28.09
N ASN A 387 8.76 5.52 -28.83
CA ASN A 387 9.05 4.96 -30.16
C ASN A 387 9.52 6.03 -31.15
N ASP A 388 8.95 7.24 -31.10
CA ASP A 388 9.26 8.34 -32.03
C ASP A 388 10.35 9.29 -31.51
N THR A 389 10.95 9.00 -30.35
CA THR A 389 11.95 9.87 -29.74
C THR A 389 13.27 9.81 -30.49
N SER A 390 13.83 10.98 -30.80
CA SER A 390 15.09 11.13 -31.54
C SER A 390 16.31 10.90 -30.66
N ARG A 391 17.41 10.52 -31.30
CA ARG A 391 18.74 10.37 -30.70
C ARG A 391 19.17 11.63 -29.91
N ASP A 392 18.99 12.81 -30.49
CA ASP A 392 19.35 14.09 -29.86
C ASP A 392 18.54 14.37 -28.60
N THR A 393 17.26 14.01 -28.61
CA THR A 393 16.38 14.16 -27.43
C THR A 393 16.88 13.28 -26.29
N ILE A 394 17.21 12.02 -26.58
CA ILE A 394 17.75 11.09 -25.57
C ILE A 394 19.08 11.60 -25.03
N LEU A 395 20.02 12.04 -25.89
CA LEU A 395 21.30 12.61 -25.44
C LEU A 395 21.11 13.85 -24.58
N SER A 396 20.17 14.72 -24.94
CA SER A 396 19.88 15.94 -24.19
C SER A 396 19.34 15.62 -22.78
N ASP A 397 18.37 14.72 -22.66
CA ASP A 397 17.83 14.33 -21.34
C ASP A 397 18.89 13.59 -20.51
N ILE A 398 19.68 12.70 -21.11
CA ILE A 398 20.80 12.04 -20.43
C ILE A 398 21.82 13.06 -19.92
N ALA A 399 22.17 14.07 -20.72
CA ALA A 399 23.09 15.13 -20.29
C ALA A 399 22.51 15.91 -19.10
N VAL A 400 21.21 16.23 -19.13
CA VAL A 400 20.52 16.87 -18.00
C VAL A 400 20.58 15.99 -16.74
N LEU A 401 20.43 14.68 -16.87
CA LEU A 401 20.43 13.74 -15.75
C LEU A 401 21.82 13.41 -15.20
N LEU A 402 22.85 13.33 -16.05
CA LEU A 402 24.16 12.77 -15.67
C LEU A 402 25.29 13.79 -15.54
N ASN A 403 25.23 14.96 -16.18
CA ASN A 403 26.37 15.89 -16.21
C ASN A 403 26.81 16.37 -14.83
N LEU A 404 25.90 16.41 -13.85
CA LEU A 404 26.22 16.72 -12.45
C LEU A 404 27.27 15.76 -11.85
N TYR A 405 27.33 14.52 -12.35
CA TYR A 405 28.15 13.45 -11.80
C TYR A 405 29.41 13.16 -12.64
N ILE A 406 29.57 13.83 -13.78
CA ILE A 406 30.68 13.63 -14.70
C ILE A 406 31.74 14.71 -14.47
N ASP A 407 32.94 14.28 -14.08
CA ASP A 407 34.13 15.13 -14.15
C ASP A 407 34.76 14.98 -15.55
N TYR A 408 34.51 15.94 -16.44
CA TYR A 408 35.04 15.90 -17.81
C TYR A 408 36.57 16.04 -17.89
N GLY A 409 37.24 16.52 -16.85
CA GLY A 409 38.70 16.58 -16.79
C GLY A 409 39.33 15.24 -16.43
N ASN A 410 38.59 14.38 -15.72
CA ASN A 410 39.03 13.06 -15.27
C ASN A 410 37.83 12.10 -15.21
N PHE A 411 37.30 11.74 -16.39
CA PHE A 411 36.05 11.00 -16.47
C PHE A 411 36.27 9.52 -16.14
N ASP A 412 35.78 9.11 -14.97
CA ASP A 412 35.69 7.72 -14.53
C ASP A 412 34.22 7.30 -14.39
N VAL A 413 33.78 6.38 -15.24
CA VAL A 413 32.37 5.93 -15.29
C VAL A 413 31.92 5.28 -13.98
N PRO A 414 32.66 4.32 -13.37
CA PRO A 414 32.29 3.72 -12.10
C PRO A 414 32.10 4.76 -10.98
N THR A 415 33.04 5.69 -10.81
CA THR A 415 32.92 6.76 -9.81
C THR A 415 31.71 7.68 -10.08
N ALA A 416 31.43 7.97 -11.35
CA ALA A 416 30.27 8.79 -11.72
C ALA A 416 28.94 8.07 -11.42
N ILE A 417 28.86 6.76 -11.67
CA ILE A 417 27.70 5.92 -11.30
C ILE A 417 27.54 5.91 -9.77
N GLU A 418 28.60 5.72 -9.00
CA GLU A 418 28.55 5.73 -7.53
C GLU A 418 27.98 7.05 -6.99
N LYS A 419 28.49 8.19 -7.46
CA LYS A 419 28.00 9.53 -7.09
C LYS A 419 26.54 9.75 -7.49
N CYS A 420 26.16 9.33 -8.69
CA CYS A 420 24.78 9.40 -9.18
C CYS A 420 23.84 8.58 -8.29
N SER A 421 24.26 7.36 -7.94
CA SER A 421 23.46 6.41 -7.16
C SER A 421 23.21 6.91 -5.73
N ALA A 422 24.24 7.51 -5.11
CA ALA A 422 24.16 7.98 -3.73
C ALA A 422 23.46 9.35 -3.57
N HIS A 423 23.27 10.13 -4.63
CA HIS A 423 22.95 11.56 -4.55
C HIS A 423 21.78 11.92 -3.63
N TYR A 424 20.63 11.23 -3.79
CA TYR A 424 19.43 11.50 -3.01
C TYR A 424 19.48 10.95 -1.58
N LEU A 425 20.48 10.11 -1.28
CA LEU A 425 20.66 9.46 0.01
C LEU A 425 21.71 10.17 0.88
N ILE A 426 22.47 11.13 0.32
CA ILE A 426 23.54 11.85 1.04
C ILE A 426 23.06 12.51 2.33
N ALA A 427 21.83 13.03 2.33
CA ALA A 427 21.26 13.73 3.48
C ALA A 427 20.55 12.79 4.47
N ALA A 428 20.30 11.54 4.10
CA ALA A 428 19.66 10.58 4.97
C ALA A 428 20.64 10.12 6.06
N VAL A 429 20.16 9.95 7.27
CA VAL A 429 20.93 9.44 8.40
C VAL A 429 20.30 8.13 8.85
N PRO A 430 20.77 6.97 8.37
CA PRO A 430 20.20 5.69 8.77
C PRO A 430 20.51 5.39 10.24
N GLU A 431 19.47 5.28 11.06
CA GLU A 431 19.60 5.00 12.50
C GLU A 431 19.08 3.61 12.83
N SER A 432 17.89 3.26 12.32
CA SER A 432 17.24 1.99 12.61
C SER A 432 17.57 0.90 11.58
N THR A 433 17.24 -0.35 11.91
CA THR A 433 17.28 -1.45 10.94
C THR A 433 16.46 -1.13 9.69
N ALA A 434 15.26 -0.56 9.86
CA ALA A 434 14.41 -0.16 8.75
C ALA A 434 15.09 0.89 7.86
N ASP A 435 15.72 1.91 8.43
CA ASP A 435 16.43 2.92 7.66
C ASP A 435 17.55 2.31 6.80
N HIS A 436 18.30 1.34 7.34
CA HIS A 436 19.36 0.66 6.58
C HIS A 436 18.80 -0.20 5.44
N MET A 437 17.68 -0.89 5.67
CA MET A 437 17.01 -1.68 4.62
C MET A 437 16.44 -0.79 3.52
N ILE A 438 15.80 0.33 3.90
CA ILE A 438 15.28 1.32 2.96
C ILE A 438 16.42 1.95 2.17
N HIS A 439 17.48 2.41 2.84
CA HIS A 439 18.64 3.03 2.20
C HIS A 439 19.24 2.08 1.16
N GLU A 440 19.42 0.80 1.48
CA GLU A 440 19.97 -0.19 0.55
C GLU A 440 19.06 -0.41 -0.67
N ALA A 441 17.75 -0.49 -0.46
CA ALA A 441 16.79 -0.63 -1.55
C ALA A 441 16.79 0.60 -2.49
N LEU A 442 16.78 1.80 -1.93
CA LEU A 442 16.82 3.04 -2.72
C LEU A 442 18.16 3.20 -3.46
N LEU A 443 19.28 2.83 -2.81
CA LEU A 443 20.61 2.85 -3.44
C LEU A 443 20.66 1.89 -4.62
N THR A 444 20.06 0.70 -4.48
CA THR A 444 19.96 -0.32 -5.54
C THR A 444 19.15 0.19 -6.73
N VAL A 445 17.96 0.77 -6.48
CA VAL A 445 17.13 1.36 -7.54
C VAL A 445 17.88 2.50 -8.25
N MET A 446 18.51 3.38 -7.49
CA MET A 446 19.28 4.48 -8.07
C MET A 446 20.50 3.99 -8.85
N ASN A 447 21.15 2.91 -8.41
CA ASN A 447 22.23 2.29 -9.16
C ASN A 447 21.77 1.72 -10.50
N GLU A 448 20.61 1.06 -10.54
CA GLU A 448 20.02 0.53 -11.78
C GLU A 448 19.69 1.67 -12.76
N ILE A 449 19.08 2.76 -12.27
CA ILE A 449 18.80 3.96 -13.07
C ILE A 449 20.11 4.55 -13.61
N CYS A 450 21.07 4.85 -12.74
CA CYS A 450 22.31 5.52 -13.13
C CYS A 450 23.13 4.66 -14.09
N SER A 451 23.29 3.36 -13.81
CA SER A 451 24.03 2.43 -14.67
C SER A 451 23.41 2.32 -16.05
N THR A 452 22.07 2.20 -16.13
CA THR A 452 21.35 2.17 -17.40
C THR A 452 21.54 3.46 -18.19
N LEU A 453 21.43 4.63 -17.54
CA LEU A 453 21.60 5.92 -18.23
C LEU A 453 23.03 6.10 -18.75
N PHE A 454 24.06 5.67 -18.00
CA PHE A 454 25.44 5.68 -18.47
C PHE A 454 25.68 4.69 -19.62
N TYR A 455 25.03 3.52 -19.59
CA TYR A 455 25.05 2.55 -20.68
C TYR A 455 24.44 3.12 -21.96
N VAL A 456 23.24 3.69 -21.88
CA VAL A 456 22.57 4.34 -23.01
C VAL A 456 23.40 5.50 -23.56
N ARG A 457 23.99 6.32 -22.67
CA ARG A 457 24.91 7.38 -23.07
C ARG A 457 26.07 6.84 -23.91
N HIS A 458 26.66 5.72 -23.50
CA HIS A 458 27.76 5.09 -24.21
C HIS A 458 27.33 4.58 -25.59
N LEU A 459 26.23 3.83 -25.66
CA LEU A 459 25.68 3.32 -26.93
C LEU A 459 25.46 4.43 -27.94
N ILE A 460 24.81 5.51 -27.49
CA ILE A 460 24.50 6.61 -28.38
C ILE A 460 25.80 7.31 -28.80
N LEU A 461 26.70 7.69 -27.88
CA LEU A 461 27.92 8.41 -28.26
C LEU A 461 28.88 7.60 -29.16
N VAL A 462 28.92 6.27 -29.02
CA VAL A 462 29.79 5.40 -29.84
C VAL A 462 29.17 5.03 -31.18
N GLY A 463 27.84 5.05 -31.33
CA GLY A 463 27.21 4.91 -32.64
C GLY A 463 27.70 6.01 -33.58
N GLU A 464 28.62 5.66 -34.49
CA GLU A 464 29.45 6.59 -35.28
C GLU A 464 28.65 7.40 -36.32
N ASP A 465 27.39 7.04 -36.56
CA ASP A 465 26.51 7.67 -37.55
C ASP A 465 25.14 8.01 -36.92
N GLU A 466 24.57 9.18 -37.20
CA GLU A 466 23.21 9.56 -36.75
C GLU A 466 22.13 8.61 -37.30
N THR A 467 22.50 7.81 -38.32
CA THR A 467 21.66 6.80 -38.95
C THR A 467 21.78 5.40 -38.35
N ASP A 468 22.62 5.20 -37.31
CA ASP A 468 22.75 3.92 -36.61
C ASP A 468 21.48 3.59 -35.80
N ARG A 469 20.52 3.01 -36.51
CA ARG A 469 19.25 2.53 -35.96
C ARG A 469 19.48 1.44 -34.91
N SER A 470 20.58 0.68 -34.97
CA SER A 470 20.82 -0.41 -34.02
C SER A 470 21.08 0.13 -32.62
N ALA A 471 21.97 1.12 -32.49
CA ALA A 471 22.28 1.75 -31.20
C ALA A 471 21.06 2.45 -30.58
N LEU A 472 20.21 3.08 -31.40
CA LEU A 472 18.99 3.73 -30.94
C LEU A 472 17.93 2.73 -30.44
N GLU A 473 17.71 1.64 -31.18
CA GLU A 473 16.76 0.60 -30.75
C GLU A 473 17.22 -0.11 -29.48
N GLU A 474 18.52 -0.40 -29.37
CA GLU A 474 19.11 -1.00 -28.18
C GLU A 474 19.00 -0.08 -26.95
N SER A 475 19.24 1.22 -27.14
CA SER A 475 19.03 2.25 -26.12
C SER A 475 17.59 2.29 -25.62
N LYS A 476 16.62 2.27 -26.54
CA LYS A 476 15.19 2.25 -26.21
C LYS A 476 14.80 0.97 -25.49
N LEU A 477 15.37 -0.17 -25.87
CA LEU A 477 15.13 -1.44 -25.19
C LEU A 477 15.63 -1.40 -23.74
N ALA A 478 16.85 -0.92 -23.51
CA ALA A 478 17.41 -0.77 -22.16
C ALA A 478 16.54 0.15 -21.28
N LEU A 479 16.07 1.28 -21.83
CA LEU A 479 15.17 2.20 -21.12
C LEU A 479 13.80 1.57 -20.81
N LYS A 480 13.23 0.80 -21.75
CA LYS A 480 11.97 0.06 -21.53
C LYS A 480 12.13 -1.02 -20.46
N SER A 481 13.25 -1.73 -20.46
CA SER A 481 13.58 -2.70 -19.41
C SER A 481 13.73 -2.03 -18.04
N LEU A 482 14.37 -0.87 -17.97
CA LEU A 482 14.45 -0.08 -16.73
C LEU A 482 13.06 0.36 -16.25
N ILE A 483 12.22 0.89 -17.12
CA ILE A 483 10.84 1.29 -16.77
C ILE A 483 10.05 0.10 -16.22
N ALA A 484 10.18 -1.07 -16.86
CA ALA A 484 9.52 -2.29 -16.40
C ALA A 484 10.06 -2.79 -15.05
N TYR A 485 11.36 -2.65 -14.79
CA TYR A 485 11.98 -2.98 -13.49
C TYR A 485 11.49 -2.05 -12.37
N LEU A 486 11.39 -0.74 -12.65
CA LEU A 486 10.96 0.26 -11.68
C LEU A 486 9.48 0.12 -11.32
N ASP A 487 8.66 -0.23 -12.32
CA ASP A 487 7.20 -0.44 -12.21
C ASP A 487 6.50 0.69 -11.42
N TRP A 488 6.89 1.93 -11.68
CA TRP A 488 6.33 3.09 -10.98
C TRP A 488 4.87 3.31 -11.36
N THR A 489 4.03 3.41 -10.35
CA THR A 489 2.57 3.57 -10.48
C THR A 489 2.17 4.89 -11.15
N THR A 490 3.03 5.92 -11.08
CA THR A 490 2.80 7.23 -11.71
C THR A 490 2.72 7.16 -13.23
N SER A 491 3.35 6.15 -13.84
CA SER A 491 3.30 5.92 -15.30
C SER A 491 1.89 5.64 -15.83
N LYS A 492 0.96 5.24 -14.96
CA LYS A 492 -0.43 4.91 -15.31
C LYS A 492 -1.41 6.07 -15.11
N GLU A 493 -0.95 7.22 -14.58
CA GLU A 493 -1.84 8.35 -14.26
C GLU A 493 -2.46 8.98 -15.51
N CYS A 494 -3.73 9.37 -15.44
CA CYS A 494 -4.49 9.90 -16.58
C CYS A 494 -4.17 11.37 -16.93
N GLY A 495 -3.31 12.04 -16.15
CA GLY A 495 -3.18 13.50 -16.18
C GLY A 495 -4.45 14.21 -15.69
N LYS A 496 -4.79 15.36 -16.29
CA LYS A 496 -5.94 16.17 -15.89
C LYS A 496 -7.22 15.76 -16.61
N CYS A 497 -8.17 15.17 -15.89
CA CYS A 497 -9.50 14.84 -16.39
C CYS A 497 -10.45 16.04 -16.48
N GLY A 498 -11.58 15.86 -17.17
CA GLY A 498 -12.69 16.81 -17.17
C GLY A 498 -13.28 17.02 -15.76
N TYR A 499 -14.03 18.12 -15.56
CA TYR A 499 -14.65 18.44 -14.26
C TYR A 499 -15.76 17.46 -13.86
N ASP A 500 -16.37 16.79 -14.84
CA ASP A 500 -17.37 15.74 -14.68
C ASP A 500 -16.77 14.32 -14.73
N GLU A 501 -15.45 14.22 -14.68
CA GLU A 501 -14.71 12.97 -14.79
C GLU A 501 -13.78 12.75 -13.58
N ILE A 502 -13.41 11.50 -13.34
CA ILE A 502 -12.32 11.12 -12.45
C ILE A 502 -11.31 10.27 -13.22
N CYS A 503 -10.03 10.39 -12.92
CA CYS A 503 -9.03 9.42 -13.39
C CYS A 503 -9.28 8.12 -12.63
N PHE A 504 -9.92 7.14 -13.26
CA PHE A 504 -10.36 5.94 -12.56
C PHE A 504 -9.34 4.81 -12.71
N VAL A 505 -8.87 4.31 -11.57
CA VAL A 505 -8.19 3.03 -11.41
C VAL A 505 -9.10 2.09 -10.62
N ALA A 506 -8.96 0.77 -10.79
CA ALA A 506 -9.71 -0.19 -9.98
C ALA A 506 -9.46 0.05 -8.48
N ILE A 507 -10.54 0.25 -7.73
CA ILE A 507 -10.56 0.56 -6.30
C ILE A 507 -11.62 -0.34 -5.69
N TRP A 508 -11.26 -1.23 -4.76
CA TRP A 508 -12.22 -2.14 -4.16
C TRP A 508 -13.45 -1.38 -3.60
N PRO A 509 -14.68 -1.82 -3.92
CA PRO A 509 -15.06 -3.02 -4.67
C PRO A 509 -15.28 -2.82 -6.18
N TRP A 510 -14.94 -1.66 -6.74
CA TRP A 510 -15.21 -1.27 -8.13
C TRP A 510 -14.02 -1.44 -9.08
N GLY A 511 -14.34 -1.61 -10.35
CA GLY A 511 -13.37 -1.66 -11.43
C GLY A 511 -13.24 -3.03 -12.09
N SER A 512 -12.70 -2.99 -13.30
CA SER A 512 -12.38 -4.11 -14.17
C SER A 512 -10.87 -4.26 -14.34
N MET A 513 -10.43 -5.37 -14.91
CA MET A 513 -9.01 -5.59 -15.22
C MET A 513 -8.43 -4.50 -16.14
N GLU A 514 -9.25 -3.97 -17.05
CA GLU A 514 -8.84 -2.87 -17.91
C GLU A 514 -8.59 -1.58 -17.10
N ASP A 515 -9.43 -1.29 -16.10
CA ASP A 515 -9.23 -0.11 -15.24
C ASP A 515 -7.95 -0.20 -14.41
N HIS A 516 -7.52 -1.40 -14.07
CA HIS A 516 -6.29 -1.63 -13.32
C HIS A 516 -5.03 -1.56 -14.21
N LYS A 517 -5.12 -2.03 -15.46
CA LYS A 517 -4.00 -2.02 -16.42
C LYS A 517 -3.84 -0.67 -17.11
N HIS A 518 -4.96 -0.06 -17.48
CA HIS A 518 -5.03 1.16 -18.28
C HIS A 518 -6.06 2.14 -17.69
N PRO A 519 -5.75 2.75 -16.53
CA PRO A 519 -6.60 3.79 -15.95
C PRO A 519 -6.92 4.92 -16.95
N SER A 520 -8.13 5.47 -16.87
CA SER A 520 -8.55 6.55 -17.78
C SER A 520 -9.59 7.48 -17.13
N CYS A 521 -9.77 8.66 -17.71
CA CYS A 521 -10.79 9.60 -17.27
C CYS A 521 -12.20 9.06 -17.55
N MET A 522 -13.04 8.94 -16.53
CA MET A 522 -14.37 8.34 -16.61
C MET A 522 -15.46 9.20 -15.96
N LYS A 523 -16.65 9.17 -16.57
CA LYS A 523 -17.89 9.79 -16.09
C LYS A 523 -18.74 8.81 -15.27
N ASP A 524 -19.68 9.35 -14.49
CA ASP A 524 -20.59 8.57 -13.63
C ASP A 524 -21.32 7.45 -14.38
N GLU A 525 -21.81 7.71 -15.60
CA GLU A 525 -22.65 6.73 -16.33
C GLU A 525 -21.89 5.44 -16.65
N VAL A 526 -20.57 5.53 -16.76
CA VAL A 526 -19.68 4.41 -17.08
C VAL A 526 -19.23 3.71 -15.79
N LEU A 527 -18.89 4.48 -14.74
CA LEU A 527 -18.36 3.95 -13.47
C LEU A 527 -19.27 2.92 -12.82
N SER A 528 -20.59 3.15 -12.86
CA SER A 528 -21.59 2.23 -12.32
C SER A 528 -21.58 0.82 -12.90
N ARG A 529 -20.94 0.64 -14.07
CA ARG A 529 -20.84 -0.64 -14.78
C ARG A 529 -19.46 -1.28 -14.69
N ARG A 530 -18.47 -0.60 -14.08
CA ARG A 530 -17.09 -1.09 -13.97
C ARG A 530 -16.97 -2.06 -12.80
N GLN A 531 -16.90 -3.34 -13.12
CA GLN A 531 -16.87 -4.46 -12.17
C GLN A 531 -15.99 -5.60 -12.71
N GLY A 532 -15.71 -6.59 -11.86
CA GLY A 532 -15.10 -7.86 -12.26
C GLY A 532 -13.58 -7.95 -12.12
N TYR A 533 -12.92 -6.93 -11.58
CA TYR A 533 -11.52 -7.06 -11.17
C TYR A 533 -11.37 -7.82 -9.85
N TRP A 534 -12.20 -7.50 -8.86
CA TRP A 534 -12.10 -8.02 -7.49
C TRP A 534 -12.77 -9.40 -7.36
N ASP A 535 -12.00 -10.42 -6.94
CA ASP A 535 -12.52 -11.78 -6.68
C ASP A 535 -13.18 -11.86 -5.29
N MET A 536 -14.44 -11.46 -5.25
CA MET A 536 -15.25 -11.35 -4.04
C MET A 536 -15.75 -12.70 -3.49
N TRP A 537 -15.80 -13.75 -4.33
CA TRP A 537 -16.57 -14.97 -4.00
C TRP A 537 -15.82 -16.28 -4.31
N GLY A 538 -14.62 -16.23 -4.88
CA GLY A 538 -13.94 -17.43 -5.41
C GLY A 538 -14.70 -18.12 -6.55
N LEU A 539 -15.80 -17.50 -7.02
CA LEU A 539 -16.61 -17.95 -8.14
C LEU A 539 -16.19 -17.11 -9.35
N ARG A 540 -15.36 -17.72 -10.20
CA ARG A 540 -15.05 -17.18 -11.53
C ARG A 540 -16.36 -16.76 -12.21
N PRO A 541 -16.46 -15.54 -12.78
CA PRO A 541 -17.61 -15.16 -13.57
C PRO A 541 -17.84 -16.22 -14.64
N ARG A 542 -19.05 -16.78 -14.74
CA ARG A 542 -19.41 -17.63 -15.88
C ARG A 542 -19.19 -16.79 -17.14
N PRO A 543 -18.55 -17.34 -18.19
CA PRO A 543 -18.45 -16.63 -19.45
C PRO A 543 -19.87 -16.24 -19.92
N PRO A 544 -20.03 -15.08 -20.56
CA PRO A 544 -21.32 -14.68 -21.10
C PRO A 544 -21.85 -15.79 -22.00
N PRO A 545 -23.17 -16.08 -22.00
CA PRO A 545 -23.72 -17.12 -22.84
C PRO A 545 -23.38 -16.80 -24.30
N GLY A 546 -22.44 -17.57 -24.85
CA GLY A 546 -22.12 -17.52 -26.27
C GLY A 546 -23.35 -17.91 -27.05
N ASN A 547 -23.64 -17.16 -28.11
CA ASN A 547 -24.67 -17.52 -29.08
C ASN A 547 -24.38 -18.95 -29.58
N GLU A 548 -25.17 -19.91 -29.10
CA GLU A 548 -25.26 -21.24 -29.68
C GLU A 548 -25.86 -21.11 -31.08
N THR A 549 -25.01 -20.88 -32.08
CA THR A 549 -25.24 -21.42 -33.41
C THR A 549 -24.40 -22.68 -33.52
N GLY A 550 -25.07 -23.81 -33.36
CA GLY A 550 -24.44 -25.09 -33.15
C GLY A 550 -23.61 -25.63 -34.31
N SER A 551 -22.79 -26.61 -33.96
CA SER A 551 -22.61 -27.83 -34.75
C SER A 551 -22.02 -28.89 -33.82
N ALA A 552 -22.77 -29.95 -33.62
CA ALA A 552 -22.23 -31.21 -33.14
C ALA A 552 -21.20 -31.73 -34.16
N ALA A 553 -20.03 -32.15 -33.69
CA ALA A 553 -19.32 -33.35 -34.15
C ALA A 553 -17.97 -33.49 -33.42
N ASP A 554 -17.86 -34.60 -32.69
CA ASP A 554 -16.75 -35.55 -32.66
C ASP A 554 -15.31 -35.11 -32.34
N GLY A 555 -14.79 -35.77 -31.29
CA GLY A 555 -13.59 -36.60 -31.47
C GLY A 555 -12.33 -36.13 -30.77
N LEU A 556 -12.00 -36.82 -29.67
CA LEU A 556 -10.66 -37.30 -29.28
C LEU A 556 -9.46 -36.69 -30.03
N TRP A 557 -8.58 -35.98 -29.31
CA TRP A 557 -7.28 -36.46 -28.79
C TRP A 557 -6.70 -35.44 -27.81
#